data_AF-A0A523ZTF3-F1
#
_entry.id   AF-A0A523ZTF3-F1
#
_cell.length_a   1.000
_cell.length_b   1.000
_cell.length_c   1.000
_cell.angle_alpha   90.00
_cell.angle_beta   90.00
_cell.angle_gamma   90.00
#
_symmetry.space_group_name_H-M   'P 1'
#
loop_
_entity.id
_entity.type
_entity.pdbx_description
1 polymer ?
#
loop_
_entity_poly.entity_id
_entity_poly.type
_entity_poly.pdbx_seq_one_letter_code
_entity_poly.pdbx_strand_id
1 'polypeptide(L)'
;MSKEKVVCLVSGGIDSPVAAWLIFGKGYIPIFVFYDNYPFSGETTKQRAINAVKKLREYIPTKPVKLYIIPHGEDLADILRNCPRNLTCILCRRMMYRLGKEIAKVEDADAIVTGEIIGEHASQTLRNLRVENTAVKDICILRPLICFNKREVEKLARKIGTFEISTSTALCCSAPPKQPRTLARTEEITKAERNLDIDRMIKRDLRETTSIRI
;
A
#
# COMPACT_ATOMS: atom_id res chain seq x y z
N MET A 1 -23.21 12.81 -0.36
CA MET A 1 -21.98 11.99 -0.16
C MET A 1 -21.88 11.04 -1.34
N SER A 2 -20.69 10.89 -1.93
CA SER A 2 -20.50 9.93 -3.01
C SER A 2 -20.75 8.50 -2.47
N LYS A 3 -21.30 7.63 -3.32
CA LYS A 3 -21.41 6.19 -3.04
C LYS A 3 -20.21 5.40 -3.57
N GLU A 4 -19.28 6.07 -4.24
CA GLU A 4 -18.10 5.47 -4.83
C GLU A 4 -17.14 4.98 -3.75
N LYS A 5 -16.59 3.79 -3.98
CA LYS A 5 -15.63 3.15 -3.09
C LYS A 5 -14.23 3.27 -3.63
N VAL A 6 -13.28 3.27 -2.71
CA VAL A 6 -11.86 3.33 -3.00
C VAL A 6 -11.10 2.35 -2.11
N VAL A 7 -10.11 1.67 -2.68
CA VAL A 7 -9.22 0.76 -1.95
C VAL A 7 -8.05 1.57 -1.37
N CYS A 8 -8.04 1.77 -0.06
CA CYS A 8 -6.98 2.48 0.65
C CYS A 8 -5.88 1.51 1.10
N LEU A 9 -4.71 1.57 0.48
CA LEU A 9 -3.54 0.80 0.91
C LEU A 9 -2.97 1.44 2.16
N VAL A 10 -3.17 0.79 3.31
CA VAL A 10 -2.65 1.22 4.61
C VAL A 10 -1.46 0.39 5.03
N SER A 11 -0.50 1.04 5.66
CA SER A 11 0.71 0.45 6.22
C SER A 11 0.81 0.81 7.70
N GLY A 12 1.82 0.27 8.40
CA GLY A 12 2.13 0.71 9.77
C GLY A 12 2.83 2.08 9.85
N GLY A 13 2.96 2.81 8.75
CA GLY A 13 3.64 4.12 8.67
C GLY A 13 2.68 5.32 8.78
N ILE A 14 3.26 6.52 8.79
CA ILE A 14 2.53 7.78 9.01
C ILE A 14 1.68 8.19 7.80
N ASP A 15 2.16 7.94 6.59
CA ASP A 15 1.65 8.61 5.39
C ASP A 15 0.35 7.98 4.88
N SER A 16 0.25 6.65 4.87
CA SER A 16 -0.91 5.96 4.31
C SER A 16 -2.22 6.18 5.09
N PRO A 17 -2.25 6.27 6.44
CA PRO A 17 -3.47 6.68 7.14
C PRO A 17 -3.91 8.11 6.81
N VAL A 18 -2.97 9.05 6.64
CA VAL A 18 -3.27 10.44 6.27
C VAL A 18 -3.84 10.50 4.85
N ALA A 19 -3.27 9.75 3.91
CA ALA A 19 -3.78 9.67 2.54
C ALA A 19 -5.22 9.13 2.49
N ALA A 20 -5.51 8.07 3.25
CA ALA A 20 -6.86 7.54 3.36
C ALA A 20 -7.83 8.57 3.93
N TRP A 21 -7.43 9.30 4.99
CA TRP A 21 -8.22 10.37 5.60
C TRP A 21 -8.56 11.50 4.64
N LEU A 22 -7.58 11.95 3.84
CA LEU A 22 -7.81 12.99 2.84
C LEU A 22 -8.86 12.56 1.80
N ILE A 23 -8.86 11.28 1.41
CA ILE A 23 -9.80 10.75 0.43
C ILE A 23 -11.20 10.58 0.99
N PHE A 24 -11.38 9.91 2.14
CA PHE A 24 -12.73 9.78 2.69
C PHE A 24 -13.28 11.14 3.19
N GLY A 25 -12.41 12.10 3.49
CA GLY A 25 -12.79 13.50 3.74
C GLY A 25 -13.43 14.20 2.52
N LYS A 26 -13.21 13.67 1.30
CA LYS A 26 -13.93 14.08 0.07
C LYS A 26 -15.26 13.33 -0.13
N GLY A 27 -15.61 12.41 0.76
CA GLY A 27 -16.87 11.68 0.74
C GLY A 27 -16.85 10.33 0.01
N TYR A 28 -15.67 9.81 -0.34
CA TYR A 28 -15.50 8.44 -0.85
C TYR A 28 -15.55 7.41 0.29
N ILE A 29 -16.03 6.21 0.00
CA ILE A 29 -16.13 5.12 0.98
C ILE A 29 -14.83 4.30 0.97
N PRO A 30 -14.04 4.29 2.06
CA PRO A 30 -12.78 3.59 2.08
C PRO A 30 -12.97 2.08 2.35
N ILE A 31 -12.31 1.26 1.55
CA ILE A 31 -12.01 -0.15 1.81
C ILE A 31 -10.53 -0.24 2.13
N PHE A 32 -10.17 -0.66 3.33
CA PHE A 32 -8.76 -0.71 3.73
C PHE A 32 -8.12 -2.03 3.32
N VAL A 33 -6.86 -1.97 2.87
CA VAL A 33 -6.02 -3.13 2.57
C VAL A 33 -4.67 -2.95 3.26
N PHE A 34 -4.27 -3.93 4.05
CA PHE A 34 -2.95 -4.04 4.64
C PHE A 34 -2.22 -5.26 4.06
N TYR A 35 -0.97 -5.06 3.63
CA TYR A 35 -0.10 -6.14 3.17
C TYR A 35 0.79 -6.60 4.31
N ASP A 36 0.56 -7.81 4.79
CA ASP A 36 1.36 -8.44 5.82
C ASP A 36 2.63 -9.03 5.20
N ASN A 37 3.79 -8.46 5.54
CA ASN A 37 5.08 -8.86 5.00
C ASN A 37 5.82 -9.84 5.91
N TYR A 38 5.19 -10.45 6.91
CA TYR A 38 5.84 -11.48 7.73
C TYR A 38 6.46 -12.59 6.85
N PRO A 39 7.72 -13.03 7.08
CA PRO A 39 8.60 -12.70 8.22
C PRO A 39 9.52 -11.49 8.00
N PHE A 40 9.38 -10.74 6.91
CA PHE A 40 10.17 -9.53 6.63
C PHE A 40 9.72 -8.31 7.43
N SER A 41 8.55 -8.37 8.08
CA SER A 41 8.08 -7.41 9.09
C SER A 41 7.58 -8.15 10.34
N GLY A 42 7.53 -7.46 11.47
CA GLY A 42 6.98 -8.04 12.72
C GLY A 42 5.47 -7.84 12.87
N GLU A 43 4.85 -8.64 13.74
CA GLU A 43 3.42 -8.55 14.10
C GLU A 43 3.02 -7.15 14.61
N THR A 44 3.96 -6.43 15.24
CA THR A 44 3.76 -5.05 15.68
C THR A 44 3.39 -4.10 14.53
N THR A 45 3.88 -4.34 13.32
CA THR A 45 3.55 -3.53 12.13
C THR A 45 2.10 -3.76 11.69
N LYS A 46 1.61 -5.00 11.76
CA LYS A 46 0.20 -5.33 11.51
C LYS A 46 -0.72 -4.70 12.56
N GLN A 47 -0.34 -4.78 13.84
CA GLN A 47 -1.12 -4.16 14.91
C GLN A 47 -1.20 -2.63 14.75
N ARG A 48 -0.12 -1.97 14.32
CA ARG A 48 -0.13 -0.54 13.98
C ARG A 48 -1.13 -0.22 12.89
N ALA A 49 -1.13 -0.97 11.80
CA ALA A 49 -2.07 -0.74 10.70
C ALA A 49 -3.53 -0.92 11.16
N ILE A 50 -3.83 -1.98 11.92
CA ILE A 50 -5.16 -2.21 12.51
C ILE A 50 -5.55 -1.04 13.42
N ASN A 51 -4.65 -0.59 14.30
CA ASN A 51 -4.92 0.52 15.22
C ASN A 51 -5.10 1.84 14.47
N ALA A 52 -4.34 2.09 13.41
CA ALA A 52 -4.51 3.27 12.56
C ALA A 52 -5.88 3.26 11.89
N VAL A 53 -6.33 2.11 11.36
CA VAL A 53 -7.68 1.97 10.79
C VAL A 53 -8.77 2.16 11.84
N LYS A 54 -8.61 1.59 13.05
CA LYS A 54 -9.52 1.85 14.19
C LYS A 54 -9.61 3.33 14.52
N LYS A 55 -8.47 4.04 14.51
CA LYS A 55 -8.46 5.49 14.77
C LYS A 55 -9.14 6.27 13.65
N LEU A 56 -8.82 5.96 12.39
CA LEU A 56 -9.48 6.55 11.23
C LEU A 56 -10.98 6.29 11.23
N ARG A 57 -11.41 5.14 11.76
CA ARG A 57 -12.83 4.82 11.85
C ARG A 57 -13.60 5.90 12.57
N GLU A 58 -13.08 6.53 13.60
CA GLU A 58 -13.77 7.60 14.34
C GLU A 58 -14.27 8.74 13.44
N TYR A 59 -13.63 8.98 12.30
CA TYR A 59 -13.94 10.06 11.35
C TYR A 59 -14.87 9.65 10.19
N ILE A 60 -15.19 8.37 10.05
CA ILE A 60 -15.95 7.85 8.91
C ILE A 60 -17.44 7.74 9.28
N PRO A 61 -18.40 8.30 8.55
CA PRO A 61 -19.81 8.11 8.89
C PRO A 61 -20.28 6.66 8.68
N THR A 62 -19.81 5.99 7.63
CA THR A 62 -20.24 4.64 7.21
C THR A 62 -19.74 3.54 8.16
N LYS A 63 -20.69 3.07 8.96
CA LYS A 63 -20.74 1.98 9.98
C LYS A 63 -20.94 0.52 9.49
N PRO A 64 -20.06 -0.50 9.62
CA PRO A 64 -18.62 -0.57 9.90
C PRO A 64 -17.74 -0.38 8.64
N VAL A 65 -16.42 -0.30 8.81
CA VAL A 65 -15.43 -0.32 7.71
C VAL A 65 -14.76 -1.69 7.59
N LYS A 66 -14.34 -2.04 6.37
CA LYS A 66 -13.61 -3.30 6.10
C LYS A 66 -12.11 -3.07 6.04
N LEU A 67 -11.35 -3.97 6.63
CA LEU A 67 -9.91 -4.09 6.48
C LEU A 67 -9.57 -5.49 5.96
N TYR A 68 -9.01 -5.57 4.77
CA TYR A 68 -8.39 -6.77 4.22
C TYR A 68 -6.94 -6.88 4.67
N ILE A 69 -6.53 -8.09 5.03
CA ILE A 69 -5.14 -8.43 5.38
C ILE A 69 -4.68 -9.48 4.38
N ILE A 70 -3.72 -9.11 3.54
CA ILE A 70 -3.19 -9.94 2.46
C ILE A 70 -1.79 -10.44 2.85
N PRO A 71 -1.52 -11.75 2.82
CA PRO A 71 -0.22 -12.32 3.19
C PRO A 71 0.82 -12.13 2.07
N HIS A 72 1.46 -10.97 2.04
CA HIS A 72 2.40 -10.55 1.00
C HIS A 72 3.86 -11.00 1.25
N GLY A 73 4.13 -11.67 2.37
CA GLY A 73 5.47 -12.15 2.72
C GLY A 73 6.05 -13.13 1.69
N GLU A 74 5.25 -14.06 1.20
CA GLU A 74 5.67 -15.04 0.19
C GLU A 74 5.95 -14.36 -1.17
N ASP A 75 5.15 -13.36 -1.56
CA ASP A 75 5.44 -12.55 -2.74
C ASP A 75 6.81 -11.89 -2.66
N LEU A 76 7.12 -11.31 -1.49
CA LEU A 76 8.39 -10.67 -1.24
C LEU A 76 9.55 -11.68 -1.27
N ALA A 77 9.35 -12.89 -0.74
CA ALA A 77 10.34 -13.97 -0.82
C ALA A 77 10.59 -14.41 -2.27
N ASP A 78 9.54 -14.54 -3.08
CA ASP A 78 9.63 -14.87 -4.51
C ASP A 78 10.39 -13.79 -5.28
N ILE A 79 10.09 -12.51 -5.02
CA ILE A 79 10.80 -11.38 -5.63
C ILE A 79 12.28 -11.38 -5.24
N LEU A 80 12.60 -11.58 -3.96
CA LEU A 80 13.98 -11.59 -3.47
C LEU A 80 14.82 -12.72 -4.06
N ARG A 81 14.19 -13.87 -4.30
CA ARG A 81 14.85 -15.07 -4.84
C ARG A 81 15.10 -14.98 -6.34
N ASN A 82 14.14 -14.45 -7.08
CA ASN A 82 14.09 -14.60 -8.54
C ASN A 82 14.41 -13.32 -9.32
N CYS A 83 14.48 -12.15 -8.66
CA CYS A 83 14.64 -10.86 -9.31
C CYS A 83 15.86 -10.08 -8.82
N PRO A 84 16.38 -9.13 -9.62
CA PRO A 84 17.47 -8.25 -9.21
C PRO A 84 17.12 -7.47 -7.93
N ARG A 85 18.03 -7.52 -6.94
CA ARG A 85 17.80 -6.97 -5.60
C ARG A 85 17.42 -5.48 -5.62
N ASN A 86 18.03 -4.69 -6.49
CA ASN A 86 17.77 -3.25 -6.63
C ASN A 86 16.34 -2.91 -7.11
N LEU A 87 15.60 -3.87 -7.68
CA LEU A 87 14.22 -3.70 -8.16
C LEU A 87 13.15 -4.11 -7.13
N THR A 88 13.55 -4.65 -5.98
CA THR A 88 12.64 -5.25 -4.98
C THR A 88 11.45 -4.34 -4.65
N CYS A 89 11.69 -3.08 -4.30
CA CYS A 89 10.62 -2.15 -3.89
C CYS A 89 9.61 -1.88 -5.02
N ILE A 90 10.09 -1.78 -6.26
CA ILE A 90 9.24 -1.50 -7.42
C ILE A 90 8.39 -2.73 -7.74
N LEU A 91 8.98 -3.92 -7.76
CA LEU A 91 8.27 -5.18 -8.00
C LEU A 91 7.24 -5.46 -6.90
N CYS A 92 7.61 -5.23 -5.65
CA CYS A 92 6.72 -5.36 -4.50
C CYS A 92 5.50 -4.43 -4.63
N ARG A 93 5.70 -3.15 -4.94
CA ARG A 93 4.59 -2.21 -5.12
C ARG A 93 3.70 -2.56 -6.31
N ARG A 94 4.29 -3.02 -7.41
CA ARG A 94 3.53 -3.50 -8.58
C ARG A 94 2.64 -4.68 -8.22
N MET A 95 3.14 -5.61 -7.40
CA MET A 95 2.35 -6.74 -6.92
C MET A 95 1.24 -6.31 -5.96
N MET A 96 1.52 -5.37 -5.04
CA MET A 96 0.49 -4.74 -4.20
C MET A 96 -0.59 -4.06 -5.05
N TYR A 97 -0.25 -3.36 -6.14
CA TYR A 97 -1.27 -2.77 -7.01
C TYR A 97 -2.17 -3.81 -7.68
N ARG A 98 -1.61 -4.95 -8.10
CA ARG A 98 -2.38 -6.06 -8.68
C ARG A 98 -3.36 -6.64 -7.66
N LEU A 99 -2.89 -6.95 -6.46
CA LEU A 99 -3.73 -7.45 -5.37
C LEU A 99 -4.80 -6.43 -4.97
N GLY A 100 -4.42 -5.15 -4.84
CA GLY A 100 -5.35 -4.05 -4.58
C GLY A 100 -6.42 -3.90 -5.66
N LYS A 101 -6.09 -4.14 -6.94
CA LYS A 101 -7.05 -4.16 -8.05
C LYS A 101 -8.03 -5.32 -7.92
N GLU A 102 -7.58 -6.51 -7.52
CA GLU A 102 -8.49 -7.63 -7.30
C GLU A 102 -9.45 -7.37 -6.14
N ILE A 103 -8.98 -6.76 -5.04
CA ILE A 103 -9.88 -6.29 -3.98
C ILE A 103 -10.85 -5.22 -4.49
N ALA A 104 -10.39 -4.30 -5.33
CA ALA A 104 -11.24 -3.26 -5.90
C ALA A 104 -12.38 -3.86 -6.75
N LYS A 105 -12.11 -4.91 -7.53
CA LYS A 105 -13.15 -5.64 -8.28
C LYS A 105 -14.17 -6.29 -7.35
N VAL A 106 -13.71 -6.94 -6.28
CA VAL A 106 -14.59 -7.62 -5.31
C VAL A 106 -15.51 -6.63 -4.60
N GLU A 107 -15.01 -5.43 -4.32
CA GLU A 107 -15.75 -4.40 -3.58
C GLU A 107 -16.49 -3.41 -4.46
N ASP A 108 -16.36 -3.49 -5.79
CA ASP A 108 -16.89 -2.51 -6.74
C ASP A 108 -16.35 -1.10 -6.44
N ALA A 109 -15.02 -0.96 -6.51
CA ALA A 109 -14.28 0.27 -6.24
C ALA A 109 -13.49 0.75 -7.46
N ASP A 110 -13.50 2.06 -7.70
CA ASP A 110 -12.97 2.68 -8.92
C ASP A 110 -11.49 3.10 -8.82
N ALA A 111 -10.93 3.10 -7.61
CA ALA A 111 -9.59 3.62 -7.36
C ALA A 111 -8.84 2.88 -6.25
N ILE A 112 -7.51 2.93 -6.34
CA ILE A 112 -6.58 2.56 -5.27
C ILE A 112 -5.92 3.83 -4.75
N VAL A 113 -5.89 4.01 -3.43
CA VAL A 113 -5.27 5.15 -2.75
C VAL A 113 -3.96 4.73 -2.11
N THR A 114 -2.91 5.52 -2.30
CA THR A 114 -1.59 5.32 -1.69
C THR A 114 -1.11 6.57 -0.96
N GLY A 115 -0.23 6.38 0.04
CA GLY A 115 0.39 7.46 0.81
C GLY A 115 1.73 7.94 0.26
N GLU A 116 1.92 7.93 -1.07
CA GLU A 116 3.22 8.26 -1.66
C GLU A 116 3.48 9.77 -1.69
N ILE A 117 4.67 10.16 -1.25
CA ILE A 117 5.22 11.51 -1.35
C ILE A 117 6.33 11.49 -2.40
N ILE A 118 6.32 12.42 -3.36
CA ILE A 118 7.35 12.43 -4.40
C ILE A 118 8.73 12.80 -3.81
N GLY A 119 9.74 11.99 -4.13
CA GLY A 119 11.12 12.27 -3.71
C GLY A 119 11.45 12.02 -2.24
N GLU A 120 10.49 11.58 -1.41
CA GLU A 120 10.76 11.21 -0.01
C GLU A 120 11.62 9.95 0.08
N HIS A 121 11.25 8.90 -0.67
CA HIS A 121 12.02 7.68 -0.78
C HIS A 121 12.67 7.52 -2.16
N ALA A 122 13.82 6.82 -2.19
CA ALA A 122 14.53 6.51 -3.44
C ALA A 122 13.66 5.78 -4.49
N SER A 123 12.63 5.06 -4.04
CA SER A 123 11.67 4.39 -4.92
C SER A 123 10.61 5.33 -5.51
N GLN A 124 10.34 6.50 -4.91
CA GLN A 124 9.25 7.42 -5.26
C GLN A 124 9.70 8.54 -6.21
N THR A 125 10.38 8.16 -7.30
CA THR A 125 10.69 9.10 -8.39
C THR A 125 9.57 9.08 -9.44
N LEU A 126 9.42 10.15 -10.23
CA LEU A 126 8.44 10.19 -11.33
C LEU A 126 8.56 8.99 -12.28
N ARG A 127 9.81 8.58 -12.57
CA ARG A 127 10.07 7.46 -13.48
C ARG A 127 9.60 6.14 -12.87
N ASN A 128 9.88 5.90 -11.60
CA ASN A 128 9.43 4.71 -10.91
C ASN A 128 7.91 4.70 -10.75
N LEU A 129 7.29 5.80 -10.33
CA LEU A 129 5.83 5.91 -10.21
C LEU A 129 5.14 5.60 -11.56
N ARG A 130 5.68 6.12 -12.67
CA ARG A 130 5.19 5.80 -14.01
C ARG A 130 5.30 4.31 -14.31
N VAL A 131 6.44 3.69 -14.00
CA VAL A 131 6.65 2.26 -14.22
C VAL A 131 5.71 1.43 -13.32
N GLU A 132 5.55 1.78 -12.05
CA GLU A 132 4.65 1.11 -11.11
C GLU A 132 3.19 1.16 -11.59
N ASN A 133 2.73 2.31 -12.09
CA ASN A 133 1.38 2.48 -12.65
C ASN A 133 1.07 1.49 -13.78
N THR A 134 2.06 1.08 -14.57
CA THR A 134 1.82 0.12 -15.66
C THR A 134 1.46 -1.30 -15.19
N ALA A 135 1.58 -1.60 -13.89
CA ALA A 135 1.24 -2.92 -13.35
C ALA A 135 -0.26 -3.23 -13.42
N VAL A 136 -1.09 -2.20 -13.43
CA VAL A 136 -2.54 -2.30 -13.50
C VAL A 136 -3.07 -1.42 -14.62
N LYS A 137 -4.14 -1.89 -15.26
CA LYS A 137 -4.92 -1.13 -16.25
C LYS A 137 -6.33 -0.91 -15.68
N ASP A 138 -7.05 0.08 -16.21
CA ASP A 138 -8.48 0.26 -15.97
C ASP A 138 -8.85 0.50 -14.48
N ILE A 139 -7.91 1.04 -13.69
CA ILE A 139 -8.15 1.49 -12.32
C ILE A 139 -7.27 2.70 -12.02
N CYS A 140 -7.83 3.69 -11.31
CA CYS A 140 -7.09 4.90 -10.96
C CYS A 140 -6.20 4.67 -9.73
N ILE A 141 -4.95 5.18 -9.76
CA ILE A 141 -4.10 5.25 -8.56
C ILE A 141 -4.05 6.69 -8.05
N LEU A 142 -4.75 6.94 -6.94
CA LEU A 142 -4.81 8.22 -6.27
C LEU A 142 -3.66 8.36 -5.26
N ARG A 143 -2.95 9.49 -5.34
CA ARG A 143 -1.81 9.82 -4.46
C ARG A 143 -2.03 11.16 -3.76
N PRO A 144 -2.88 11.21 -2.73
CA PRO A 144 -3.26 12.48 -2.08
C PRO A 144 -2.07 13.28 -1.53
N LEU A 145 -0.98 12.59 -1.21
CA LEU A 145 0.21 13.17 -0.59
C LEU A 145 1.33 13.52 -1.58
N ILE A 146 1.10 13.36 -2.90
CA ILE A 146 2.17 13.44 -3.90
C ILE A 146 2.94 14.77 -3.88
N CYS A 147 2.29 15.88 -3.52
CA CYS A 147 2.89 17.21 -3.44
C CYS A 147 3.16 17.69 -2.01
N PHE A 148 2.96 16.85 -0.99
CA PHE A 148 3.19 17.20 0.40
C PHE A 148 4.66 16.99 0.76
N ASN A 149 5.12 17.62 1.84
CA ASN A 149 6.37 17.25 2.51
C ASN A 149 6.10 16.52 3.83
N LYS A 150 7.14 15.89 4.39
CA LYS A 150 7.00 15.06 5.60
C LYS A 150 6.41 15.82 6.79
N ARG A 151 6.82 17.07 7.00
CA ARG A 151 6.34 17.88 8.13
C ARG A 151 4.85 18.19 8.02
N GLU A 152 4.36 18.44 6.80
CA GLU A 152 2.93 18.64 6.55
C GLU A 152 2.12 17.38 6.86
N VAL A 153 2.62 16.22 6.42
CA VAL A 153 1.97 14.92 6.68
C VAL A 153 1.97 14.59 8.17
N GLU A 154 3.07 14.83 8.88
CA GLU A 154 3.14 14.63 10.34
C GLU A 154 2.16 15.53 11.08
N LYS A 155 2.02 16.80 10.67
CA LYS A 155 1.04 17.73 11.25
C LYS A 155 -0.39 17.20 11.08
N LEU A 156 -0.72 16.64 9.91
CA LEU A 156 -2.02 16.02 9.67
C LEU A 156 -2.19 14.74 10.49
N ALA A 157 -1.18 13.88 10.57
CA ALA A 157 -1.20 12.65 11.37
C ALA A 157 -1.48 12.93 12.85
N ARG A 158 -0.88 13.99 13.41
CA ARG A 158 -1.16 14.46 14.78
C ARG A 158 -2.58 14.96 14.93
N LYS A 159 -3.06 15.75 13.96
CA LYS A 159 -4.44 16.26 13.94
C LYS A 159 -5.48 15.13 13.98
N ILE A 160 -5.21 14.01 13.31
CA ILE A 160 -6.13 12.85 13.24
C ILE A 160 -5.80 11.76 14.26
N GLY A 161 -4.79 11.98 15.12
CA GLY A 161 -4.37 11.04 16.17
C GLY A 161 -3.75 9.73 15.68
N THR A 162 -3.27 9.67 14.43
CA THR A 162 -2.58 8.48 13.88
C THR A 162 -1.07 8.55 14.04
N PHE A 163 -0.51 9.70 14.40
CA PHE A 163 0.94 9.90 14.53
C PHE A 163 1.55 8.95 15.56
N GLU A 164 1.05 8.96 16.79
CA GLU A 164 1.58 8.20 17.92
C GLU A 164 1.48 6.68 17.67
N ILE A 165 0.39 6.25 17.04
CA ILE A 165 0.19 4.86 16.59
C ILE A 165 1.30 4.50 15.58
N SER A 166 1.51 5.35 14.59
CA SER A 166 2.45 5.15 13.49
C SER A 166 3.92 5.38 13.86
N THR A 167 4.22 5.84 15.08
CA THR A 167 5.57 6.00 15.63
C THR A 167 5.91 5.04 16.77
N SER A 168 4.94 4.25 17.27
CA SER A 168 5.16 3.21 18.30
C SER A 168 6.17 2.11 17.90
N THR A 169 6.95 1.52 18.79
CA THR A 169 8.01 0.56 18.38
C THR A 169 7.48 -0.59 17.50
N ALA A 170 8.03 -0.73 16.28
CA ALA A 170 7.66 -1.79 15.36
C ALA A 170 8.82 -2.22 14.46
N LEU A 171 8.78 -3.46 13.99
CA LEU A 171 9.73 -4.01 13.03
C LEU A 171 9.32 -3.63 11.61
N CYS A 172 9.98 -2.60 11.08
CA CYS A 172 9.87 -2.19 9.69
C CYS A 172 10.30 -3.32 8.73
N CYS A 173 9.87 -3.23 7.48
CA CYS A 173 10.27 -4.18 6.43
C CYS A 173 11.80 -4.23 6.30
N SER A 174 12.37 -5.43 6.39
CA SER A 174 13.82 -5.68 6.26
C SER A 174 14.28 -5.88 4.80
N ALA A 175 13.34 -5.95 3.87
CA ALA A 175 13.62 -6.22 2.46
C ALA A 175 13.98 -5.02 1.57
N PRO A 176 13.94 -3.72 1.95
CA PRO A 176 14.48 -2.67 1.09
C PRO A 176 15.96 -2.93 0.71
N PRO A 177 16.36 -2.72 -0.56
CA PRO A 177 17.74 -2.95 -0.99
C PRO A 177 18.69 -1.83 -0.53
N LYS A 178 19.98 -2.14 -0.35
CA LYS A 178 21.01 -1.14 -0.02
C LYS A 178 21.16 -0.05 -1.10
N GLN A 179 20.96 -0.41 -2.37
CA GLN A 179 21.01 0.50 -3.51
C GLN A 179 19.72 0.35 -4.34
N PRO A 180 18.63 1.04 -3.96
CA PRO A 180 17.38 1.00 -4.71
C PRO A 180 17.53 1.63 -6.10
N ARG A 181 16.84 1.04 -7.08
CA ARG A 181 16.74 1.63 -8.41
C ARG A 181 15.85 2.88 -8.38
N THR A 182 16.43 4.04 -8.68
CA THR A 182 15.71 5.33 -8.71
C THR A 182 15.14 5.68 -10.09
N LEU A 183 15.66 5.06 -11.15
CA LEU A 183 15.31 5.35 -12.54
C LEU A 183 15.05 4.05 -13.31
N ALA A 184 14.07 3.26 -12.85
CA ALA A 184 13.72 2.01 -13.52
C ALA A 184 13.18 2.23 -14.93
N ARG A 185 13.44 1.28 -15.81
CA ARG A 185 12.87 1.22 -17.17
C ARG A 185 11.79 0.15 -17.23
N THR A 186 10.77 0.35 -18.06
CA THR A 186 9.68 -0.63 -18.19
C THR A 186 10.23 -1.99 -18.63
N GLU A 187 11.20 -2.01 -19.54
CA GLU A 187 11.81 -3.24 -20.06
C GLU A 187 12.56 -4.00 -18.97
N GLU A 188 13.24 -3.29 -18.07
CA GLU A 188 13.97 -3.86 -16.93
C GLU A 188 13.00 -4.57 -15.97
N ILE A 189 11.87 -3.94 -15.68
CA ILE A 189 10.82 -4.52 -14.85
C ILE A 189 10.15 -5.71 -15.54
N THR A 190 9.75 -5.57 -16.81
CA THR A 190 9.13 -6.67 -17.56
C THR A 190 10.05 -7.88 -17.66
N LYS A 191 11.36 -7.68 -17.84
CA LYS A 191 12.34 -8.77 -17.84
C LYS A 191 12.42 -9.46 -16.48
N ALA A 192 12.43 -8.71 -15.38
CA ALA A 192 12.44 -9.28 -14.03
C ALA A 192 11.14 -10.06 -13.74
N GLU A 193 9.98 -9.52 -14.13
CA GLU A 193 8.69 -10.18 -13.92
C GLU A 193 8.53 -11.50 -14.68
N ARG A 194 9.30 -11.76 -15.74
CA ARG A 194 9.32 -13.08 -16.41
C ARG A 194 9.83 -14.21 -15.52
N ASN A 195 10.55 -13.89 -14.45
CA ASN A 195 11.03 -14.87 -13.48
C ASN A 195 9.97 -15.17 -12.40
N LEU A 196 8.80 -14.55 -12.47
CA LEU A 196 7.72 -14.65 -11.49
C LEU A 196 6.45 -15.19 -12.15
N ASP A 197 5.75 -16.08 -11.46
CA ASP A 197 4.41 -16.53 -11.85
C ASP A 197 3.36 -15.63 -11.18
N ILE A 198 3.15 -14.45 -11.77
CA ILE A 198 2.30 -13.40 -11.20
C ILE A 198 0.86 -13.88 -10.97
N ASP A 199 0.29 -14.66 -11.91
CA ASP A 199 -1.08 -15.13 -11.79
C ASP A 199 -1.23 -16.14 -10.64
N ARG A 200 -0.25 -17.04 -10.48
CA ARG A 200 -0.22 -17.96 -9.34
C ARG A 200 -0.05 -17.21 -8.02
N MET A 201 0.84 -16.22 -7.97
CA MET A 201 1.07 -15.39 -6.79
C MET A 201 -0.21 -14.67 -6.36
N ILE A 202 -0.92 -14.02 -7.30
CA ILE A 202 -2.23 -13.37 -7.02
C ILE A 202 -3.22 -14.38 -6.45
N LYS A 203 -3.36 -15.55 -7.09
CA LYS A 203 -4.31 -16.58 -6.64
C LYS A 203 -4.00 -17.12 -5.24
N ARG A 204 -2.72 -17.33 -4.93
CA ARG A 204 -2.25 -17.75 -3.60
C ARG A 204 -2.69 -16.73 -2.56
N ASP A 205 -2.31 -15.48 -2.75
CA ASP A 205 -2.50 -14.42 -1.76
C ASP A 205 -3.99 -14.11 -1.54
N LEU A 206 -4.81 -14.11 -2.60
CA LEU A 206 -6.25 -13.92 -2.49
C LEU A 206 -6.95 -15.07 -1.74
N ARG A 207 -6.47 -16.31 -1.88
CA ARG A 207 -7.04 -17.48 -1.17
C ARG A 207 -6.82 -17.38 0.34
N GLU A 208 -5.70 -16.82 0.75
CA GLU A 208 -5.29 -16.70 2.15
C GLU A 208 -5.63 -15.33 2.76
N THR A 209 -6.17 -14.42 1.95
CA THR A 209 -6.61 -13.10 2.40
C THR A 209 -7.72 -13.22 3.44
N THR A 210 -7.57 -12.48 4.53
CA THR A 210 -8.59 -12.38 5.59
C THR A 210 -9.19 -10.98 5.62
N SER A 211 -10.41 -10.85 6.16
CA SER A 211 -11.07 -9.54 6.32
C SER A 211 -11.59 -9.36 7.73
N ILE A 212 -11.45 -8.14 8.26
CA ILE A 212 -11.93 -7.73 9.57
C ILE A 212 -12.92 -6.57 9.38
N ARG A 213 -14.00 -6.55 10.16
CA ARG A 213 -14.92 -5.40 10.26
C ARG A 213 -14.58 -4.57 11.50
N ILE A 214 -14.36 -3.27 11.30
CA ILE A 214 -13.96 -2.29 12.33
C ILE A 214 -15.02 -1.20 12.48
#